data_AF-A0ABD5YGD6-F1
#
_entry.id   AF-A0ABD5YGD6-F1
#
_cell.length_a   1.000
_cell.length_b   1.000
_cell.length_c   1.000
_cell.angle_alpha   90.00
_cell.angle_beta   90.00
_cell.angle_gamma   90.00
#
_symmetry.space_group_name_H-M   'P 1'
#
loop_
_entity.id
_entity.type
_entity.pdbx_description
1 polymer ?
#
loop_
_entity_poly.entity_id
_entity_poly.type
_entity_poly.pdbx_seq_one_letter_code
_entity_poly.pdbx_strand_id
1 'polypeptide(L)'
;MDVLDRVLNGVTRYSRLVIVVLLLATVVIGSGAPMVEQTSSLEEFQSGTSQAAHAQEYTTENFTEGSSNTTTVQVIVRDDNVISKASLIEQLELQQALRENETINKTLANDSQTVGVANVISTAAVQMDRAEQLKARADKLKQQGNAIQNRSEQLKQRSDALNESKSELEQRGEQLKQRGKKLEQRGEQLKQRGEELNQSQKKLQQRGEELEQRAKELNQSQRELEQRGAALKERADKLNESSRELQKDGQELEQRARALNQSQRQLERDGAALKQRADELNESRAGLEQRQQELEQRAQSVNETRASLTERRAELEQQWKELAADRKSGTVPPDELERRAQKLKQKSLDQRTIRPHSKSEPIDSRRIETNWNATVLHFENAHSRSMRAALNSNNGNDNSNKKARSWRQKVNRSNNGNDNSNKKASSWRQTRTR
;
A
#
# COMPACT_ATOMS: atom_id res chain seq x y z
N MET A 1 162.04 -104.64 -66.64
CA MET A 1 161.33 -105.93 -66.54
C MET A 1 159.86 -105.60 -66.42
N ASP A 2 159.21 -105.70 -67.57
CA ASP A 2 157.95 -105.07 -67.91
C ASP A 2 156.77 -105.80 -67.22
N VAL A 3 155.82 -105.05 -66.65
CA VAL A 3 154.58 -105.64 -66.09
C VAL A 3 153.79 -106.27 -67.24
N LEU A 4 153.85 -105.66 -68.43
CA LEU A 4 153.29 -106.23 -69.65
C LEU A 4 153.97 -107.56 -70.02
N ASP A 5 155.30 -107.68 -69.94
CA ASP A 5 155.99 -108.94 -70.23
C ASP A 5 155.66 -110.04 -69.21
N ARG A 6 155.47 -109.70 -67.93
CA ARG A 6 155.10 -110.68 -66.91
C ARG A 6 153.68 -111.21 -67.10
N VAL A 7 152.74 -110.34 -67.50
CA VAL A 7 151.37 -110.72 -67.84
C VAL A 7 151.33 -111.49 -69.15
N LEU A 8 152.05 -111.06 -70.18
CA LEU A 8 152.10 -111.73 -71.48
C LEU A 8 152.72 -113.13 -71.37
N ASN A 9 153.80 -113.30 -70.60
CA ASN A 9 154.42 -114.61 -70.39
C ASN A 9 153.58 -115.52 -69.46
N GLY A 10 152.82 -114.94 -68.53
CA GLY A 10 151.84 -115.68 -67.73
C GLY A 10 150.63 -116.15 -68.53
N VAL A 11 150.11 -115.29 -69.42
CA VAL A 11 148.97 -115.56 -70.29
C VAL A 11 149.33 -116.57 -71.39
N THR A 12 150.55 -116.55 -71.94
CA THR A 12 150.98 -117.56 -72.92
C THR A 12 151.31 -118.91 -72.30
N ARG A 13 151.83 -118.95 -71.06
CA ARG A 13 152.13 -120.22 -70.37
C ARG A 13 150.88 -120.93 -69.81
N TYR A 14 149.81 -120.19 -69.50
CA TYR A 14 148.53 -120.72 -68.97
C TYR A 14 147.32 -120.39 -69.87
N SER A 15 147.50 -120.30 -71.19
CA SER A 15 146.46 -119.84 -72.14
C SER A 15 145.10 -120.54 -72.00
N ARG A 16 145.09 -121.84 -71.69
CA ARG A 16 143.85 -122.60 -71.45
C ARG A 16 143.06 -122.09 -70.25
N LEU A 17 143.73 -121.63 -69.19
CA LEU A 17 143.08 -121.15 -67.96
C LEU A 17 142.47 -119.75 -68.14
N VAL A 18 143.16 -118.87 -68.88
CA VAL A 18 142.69 -117.51 -69.17
C VAL A 18 141.42 -117.51 -70.02
N ILE A 19 141.36 -118.36 -71.05
CA ILE A 19 140.18 -118.46 -71.93
C ILE A 19 138.94 -118.93 -71.14
N VAL A 20 139.12 -119.91 -70.23
CA VAL A 20 138.01 -120.40 -69.39
C VAL A 20 137.48 -119.30 -68.47
N VAL A 21 138.37 -118.50 -67.86
CA VAL A 21 137.95 -117.36 -67.02
C VAL A 21 137.21 -116.29 -67.83
N LEU A 22 137.68 -115.97 -69.04
CA LEU A 22 137.03 -114.98 -69.90
C LEU A 22 135.63 -115.43 -70.34
N LEU A 23 135.46 -116.70 -70.69
CA LEU A 23 134.16 -117.26 -71.05
C LEU A 23 133.18 -117.20 -69.87
N LEU A 24 133.63 -117.55 -68.67
CA LEU A 24 132.83 -117.45 -67.45
C LEU A 24 132.40 -115.99 -67.17
N ALA A 25 133.32 -115.03 -67.30
CA ALA A 25 133.01 -113.62 -67.13
C ALA A 25 131.96 -113.12 -68.15
N THR A 26 132.05 -113.59 -69.41
CA THR A 26 131.11 -113.19 -70.46
C THR A 26 129.71 -113.74 -70.20
N VAL A 27 129.60 -114.98 -69.70
CA VAL A 27 128.31 -115.59 -69.35
C VAL A 27 127.64 -114.86 -68.17
N VAL A 28 128.42 -114.44 -67.17
CA VAL A 28 127.90 -113.68 -66.01
C VAL A 28 127.40 -112.29 -66.42
N ILE A 29 128.08 -111.62 -67.35
CA ILE A 29 127.63 -110.31 -67.85
C ILE A 29 126.42 -110.48 -68.79
N GLY A 30 126.41 -111.52 -69.62
CA GLY A 30 125.33 -111.81 -70.56
C GLY A 30 124.00 -112.17 -69.90
N SER A 31 124.01 -112.78 -68.71
CA SER A 31 122.77 -113.12 -67.97
C SER A 31 122.02 -111.91 -67.42
N GLY A 32 122.63 -110.72 -67.39
CA GLY A 32 121.98 -109.48 -66.93
C GLY A 32 121.14 -108.75 -67.99
N ALA A 33 121.25 -109.10 -69.29
CA ALA A 33 120.63 -108.33 -70.37
C ALA A 33 119.09 -108.22 -70.36
N PRO A 34 118.28 -109.24 -69.99
CA PRO A 34 116.82 -109.12 -70.06
C PRO A 34 116.18 -108.37 -68.87
N MET A 35 116.93 -107.97 -67.83
CA MET A 35 116.40 -107.23 -66.68
C MET A 35 116.46 -105.69 -66.84
N VAL A 36 116.63 -105.18 -68.06
CA VAL A 36 116.64 -103.74 -68.33
C VAL A 36 115.24 -103.27 -68.76
N GLU A 37 114.52 -102.61 -67.86
CA GLU A 37 113.27 -101.89 -68.16
C GLU A 37 113.55 -100.52 -68.80
N GLN A 38 112.80 -100.16 -69.85
CA GLN A 38 112.85 -98.84 -70.49
C GLN A 38 111.70 -97.96 -69.96
N THR A 39 112.02 -96.92 -69.19
CA THR A 39 111.08 -95.86 -68.81
C THR A 39 111.33 -94.62 -69.67
N SER A 40 110.35 -94.20 -70.46
CA SER A 40 110.36 -92.93 -71.20
C SER A 40 109.42 -91.93 -70.50
N SER A 41 109.97 -91.11 -69.63
CA SER A 41 109.28 -89.98 -69.01
C SER A 41 110.14 -88.71 -69.11
N LEU A 42 109.52 -87.55 -68.89
CA LEU A 42 110.17 -86.25 -68.91
C LEU A 42 111.30 -86.12 -67.86
N GLU A 43 111.36 -87.03 -66.87
CA GLU A 43 112.48 -87.13 -65.91
C GLU A 43 113.83 -87.46 -66.57
N GLU A 44 113.86 -88.07 -67.76
CA GLU A 44 115.12 -88.34 -68.48
C GLU A 44 115.86 -87.05 -68.91
N PHE A 45 115.11 -85.95 -69.07
CA PHE A 45 115.67 -84.64 -69.39
C PHE A 45 116.05 -83.81 -68.15
N GLN A 46 115.83 -84.33 -66.94
CA GLN A 46 116.12 -83.65 -65.67
C GLN A 46 117.31 -84.35 -64.97
N SER A 47 118.51 -83.76 -65.04
CA SER A 47 119.64 -84.29 -64.27
C SER A 47 119.43 -84.01 -62.77
N GLY A 48 119.43 -85.07 -61.97
CA GLY A 48 119.17 -85.03 -60.52
C GLY A 48 120.19 -84.26 -59.66
N THR A 49 121.12 -83.53 -60.27
CA THR A 49 122.12 -82.70 -59.58
C THR A 49 122.15 -81.24 -60.06
N SER A 50 121.22 -80.84 -60.94
CA SER A 50 121.12 -79.45 -61.38
C SER A 50 120.46 -78.57 -60.31
N GLN A 51 120.88 -77.30 -60.24
CA GLN A 51 120.28 -76.31 -59.34
C GLN A 51 118.78 -76.09 -59.61
N ALA A 52 118.35 -76.34 -60.86
CA ALA A 52 116.94 -76.32 -61.25
C ALA A 52 116.13 -77.44 -60.58
N ALA A 53 116.70 -78.64 -60.43
CA ALA A 53 116.04 -79.75 -59.73
C ALA A 53 115.80 -79.42 -58.24
N HIS A 54 116.81 -78.87 -57.54
CA HIS A 54 116.64 -78.46 -56.15
C HIS A 54 115.65 -77.29 -55.97
N ALA A 55 115.64 -76.32 -56.89
CA ALA A 55 114.65 -75.24 -56.86
C ALA A 55 113.23 -75.75 -57.14
N GLN A 56 113.07 -76.71 -58.05
CA GLN A 56 111.80 -77.36 -58.33
C GLN A 56 111.31 -78.15 -57.11
N GLU A 57 112.20 -78.86 -56.42
CA GLU A 57 111.88 -79.61 -55.21
C GLU A 57 111.48 -78.68 -54.05
N TYR A 58 112.22 -77.59 -53.83
CA TYR A 58 111.84 -76.55 -52.86
C TYR A 58 110.47 -75.94 -53.17
N THR A 59 110.19 -75.67 -54.46
CA THR A 59 108.90 -75.13 -54.89
C THR A 59 107.77 -76.14 -54.66
N THR A 60 108.04 -77.42 -54.92
CA THR A 60 107.05 -78.50 -54.73
C THR A 60 106.76 -78.73 -53.24
N GLU A 61 107.78 -78.63 -52.40
CA GLU A 61 107.63 -78.83 -50.95
C GLU A 61 106.93 -77.64 -50.27
N ASN A 62 107.20 -76.40 -50.72
CA ASN A 62 106.76 -75.20 -50.00
C ASN A 62 105.59 -74.44 -50.65
N PHE A 63 105.32 -74.63 -51.95
CA PHE A 63 104.38 -73.79 -52.71
C PHE A 63 103.29 -74.54 -53.48
N THR A 64 103.19 -75.88 -53.35
CA THR A 64 102.09 -76.66 -53.94
C THR A 64 100.95 -76.85 -52.96
N GLU A 65 100.06 -75.86 -52.85
CA GLU A 65 98.76 -75.98 -52.16
C GLU A 65 97.64 -76.38 -53.14
N GLY A 66 97.84 -77.46 -53.90
CA GLY A 66 96.86 -77.94 -54.89
C GLY A 66 96.95 -79.44 -55.12
N SER A 67 95.82 -80.06 -55.46
CA SER A 67 95.73 -81.49 -55.79
C SER A 67 96.78 -81.89 -56.84
N SER A 68 97.62 -82.86 -56.50
CA SER A 68 98.81 -83.30 -57.25
C SER A 68 98.53 -83.96 -58.63
N ASN A 69 97.33 -83.83 -59.17
CA ASN A 69 96.90 -84.36 -60.47
C ASN A 69 95.99 -83.35 -61.21
N THR A 70 96.34 -82.06 -61.18
CA THR A 70 95.53 -81.01 -61.82
C THR A 70 96.28 -80.43 -63.02
N THR A 71 95.65 -80.43 -64.19
CA THR A 71 96.20 -79.76 -65.38
C THR A 71 95.57 -78.38 -65.52
N THR A 72 96.39 -77.35 -65.65
CA THR A 72 95.90 -75.99 -65.93
C THR A 72 95.62 -75.85 -67.41
N VAL A 73 94.37 -75.59 -67.77
CA VAL A 73 93.97 -75.29 -69.15
C VAL A 73 93.74 -73.79 -69.29
N GLN A 74 94.55 -73.14 -70.14
CA GLN A 74 94.38 -71.72 -70.46
C GLN A 74 93.53 -71.58 -71.72
N VAL A 75 92.38 -70.90 -71.60
CA VAL A 75 91.53 -70.54 -72.74
C VAL A 75 91.76 -69.07 -73.07
N ILE A 76 92.24 -68.78 -74.29
CA ILE A 76 92.51 -67.42 -74.75
C ILE A 76 91.45 -67.04 -75.77
N VAL A 77 90.61 -66.05 -75.42
CA VAL A 77 89.60 -65.48 -76.32
C VAL A 77 90.22 -64.31 -77.08
N ARG A 78 90.02 -64.27 -78.40
CA ARG A 78 90.49 -63.19 -79.29
C ARG A 78 89.31 -62.61 -80.04
N ASP A 79 89.17 -61.29 -79.97
CA ASP A 79 88.11 -60.51 -80.61
C ASP A 79 88.57 -59.05 -80.75
N ASP A 80 87.85 -58.23 -81.50
CA ASP A 80 88.17 -56.80 -81.73
C ASP A 80 88.15 -55.99 -80.43
N ASN A 81 87.20 -56.29 -79.54
CA ASN A 81 87.09 -55.67 -78.22
C ASN A 81 86.69 -56.69 -77.14
N VAL A 82 87.68 -57.46 -76.69
CA VAL A 82 87.53 -58.51 -75.66
C VAL A 82 87.09 -58.02 -74.28
N ILE A 83 87.01 -56.70 -74.05
CA ILE A 83 86.54 -56.09 -72.79
C ILE A 83 85.15 -55.46 -72.92
N SER A 84 84.47 -55.61 -74.06
CA SER A 84 83.10 -55.12 -74.22
C SER A 84 82.14 -55.87 -73.28
N LYS A 85 81.03 -55.23 -72.87
CA LYS A 85 80.02 -55.87 -72.02
C LYS A 85 79.52 -57.19 -72.63
N ALA A 86 79.31 -57.22 -73.94
CA ALA A 86 78.85 -58.41 -74.64
C ALA A 86 79.92 -59.53 -74.57
N SER A 87 81.18 -59.23 -74.88
CA SER A 87 82.28 -60.20 -74.85
C SER A 87 82.57 -60.72 -73.44
N LEU A 88 82.43 -59.89 -72.40
CA LEU A 88 82.58 -60.31 -71.00
C LEU A 88 81.44 -61.22 -70.53
N ILE A 89 80.21 -60.95 -70.98
CA ILE A 89 79.06 -61.84 -70.71
C ILE A 89 79.27 -63.18 -71.42
N GLU A 90 79.64 -63.17 -72.70
CA GLU A 90 79.92 -64.38 -73.47
C GLU A 90 81.04 -65.22 -72.83
N GLN A 91 82.08 -64.59 -72.30
CA GLN A 91 83.13 -65.27 -71.53
C GLN A 91 82.59 -65.92 -70.25
N LEU A 92 81.72 -65.23 -69.50
CA LEU A 92 81.10 -65.79 -68.30
C LEU A 92 80.11 -66.91 -68.64
N GLU A 93 79.35 -66.77 -69.71
CA GLU A 93 78.43 -67.80 -70.23
C GLU A 93 79.20 -69.03 -70.71
N LEU A 94 80.34 -68.85 -71.39
CA LEU A 94 81.23 -69.95 -71.75
C LEU A 94 81.77 -70.65 -70.49
N GLN A 95 82.25 -69.90 -69.51
CA GLN A 95 82.71 -70.47 -68.23
C GLN A 95 81.58 -71.24 -67.52
N GLN A 96 80.37 -70.69 -67.53
CA GLN A 96 79.19 -71.33 -66.96
C GLN A 96 78.82 -72.60 -67.75
N ALA A 97 78.79 -72.55 -69.08
CA ALA A 97 78.51 -73.69 -69.94
C ALA A 97 79.52 -74.83 -69.76
N LEU A 98 80.80 -74.50 -69.54
CA LEU A 98 81.84 -75.49 -69.23
C LEU A 98 81.62 -76.14 -67.85
N ARG A 99 81.14 -75.38 -66.85
CA ARG A 99 80.79 -75.93 -65.52
C ARG A 99 79.45 -76.68 -65.52
N GLU A 100 78.50 -76.30 -66.35
CA GLU A 100 77.20 -76.98 -66.47
C GLU A 100 77.31 -78.26 -67.31
N ASN A 101 78.33 -78.38 -68.16
CA ASN A 101 78.61 -79.60 -68.91
C ASN A 101 79.05 -80.73 -67.98
N GLU A 102 78.24 -81.79 -67.88
CA GLU A 102 78.50 -82.90 -66.94
C GLU A 102 79.82 -83.63 -67.16
N THR A 103 80.30 -83.73 -68.41
CA THR A 103 81.57 -84.41 -68.71
C THR A 103 82.75 -83.58 -68.23
N ILE A 104 82.71 -82.27 -68.48
CA ILE A 104 83.78 -81.34 -68.10
C ILE A 104 83.74 -81.11 -66.59
N ASN A 105 82.57 -80.86 -66.01
CA ASN A 105 82.42 -80.55 -64.58
C ASN A 105 82.98 -81.63 -63.65
N LYS A 106 82.82 -82.92 -63.99
CA LYS A 106 83.40 -84.05 -63.23
C LYS A 106 84.93 -84.02 -63.21
N THR A 107 85.55 -83.39 -64.19
CA THR A 107 87.02 -83.28 -64.32
C THR A 107 87.57 -81.96 -63.79
N LEU A 108 86.71 -80.98 -63.49
CA LEU A 108 87.13 -79.72 -62.88
C LEU A 108 87.46 -79.93 -61.40
N ALA A 109 88.54 -79.30 -60.93
CA ALA A 109 88.87 -79.28 -59.51
C ALA A 109 87.81 -78.48 -58.72
N ASN A 110 87.26 -79.08 -57.67
CA ASN A 110 86.14 -78.51 -56.90
C ASN A 110 86.44 -77.14 -56.28
N ASP A 111 87.69 -76.92 -55.85
CA ASP A 111 88.08 -75.72 -55.11
C ASP A 111 88.80 -74.66 -55.96
N SER A 112 88.98 -74.91 -57.27
CA SER A 112 89.60 -73.95 -58.18
C SER A 112 88.54 -73.06 -58.83
N GLN A 113 88.53 -71.77 -58.46
CA GLN A 113 87.71 -70.77 -59.11
C GLN A 113 88.26 -70.48 -60.52
N THR A 114 87.38 -70.38 -61.50
CA THR A 114 87.78 -69.90 -62.83
C THR A 114 88.04 -68.40 -62.69
N VAL A 115 89.31 -67.98 -62.83
CA VAL A 115 89.72 -66.58 -62.70
C VAL A 115 89.89 -65.97 -64.08
N GLY A 116 89.11 -64.94 -64.36
CA GLY A 116 89.20 -64.14 -65.59
C GLY A 116 88.83 -62.69 -65.35
N VAL A 117 89.20 -61.82 -66.29
CA VAL A 117 88.88 -60.38 -66.24
C VAL A 117 87.37 -60.16 -66.14
N ALA A 118 86.57 -61.00 -66.82
CA ALA A 118 85.12 -60.97 -66.74
C ALA A 118 84.57 -61.27 -65.33
N ASN A 119 85.18 -62.18 -64.56
CA ASN A 119 84.77 -62.49 -63.18
C ASN A 119 85.04 -61.32 -62.23
N VAL A 120 86.15 -60.61 -62.42
CA VAL A 120 86.50 -59.43 -61.63
C VAL A 120 85.54 -58.28 -61.94
N ILE A 121 85.28 -58.01 -63.23
CA ILE A 121 84.37 -56.93 -63.65
C ILE A 121 82.92 -57.23 -63.23
N SER A 122 82.46 -58.48 -63.35
CA SER A 122 81.11 -58.86 -62.92
C SER A 122 80.95 -58.78 -61.40
N THR A 123 81.95 -59.22 -60.63
CA THR A 123 81.94 -59.07 -59.18
C THR A 123 81.91 -57.59 -58.79
N ALA A 124 82.72 -56.74 -59.42
CA ALA A 124 82.72 -55.30 -59.18
C ALA A 124 81.36 -54.67 -59.52
N ALA A 125 80.76 -55.03 -60.67
CA ALA A 125 79.44 -54.55 -61.08
C ALA A 125 78.33 -54.96 -60.09
N VAL A 126 78.31 -56.22 -59.65
CA VAL A 126 77.34 -56.70 -58.64
C VAL A 126 77.51 -55.97 -57.31
N GLN A 127 78.73 -55.68 -56.89
CA GLN A 127 78.99 -54.93 -55.67
C GLN A 127 78.57 -53.45 -55.80
N MET A 128 78.75 -52.83 -56.97
CA MET A 128 78.24 -51.49 -57.26
C MET A 128 76.71 -51.44 -57.23
N ASP A 129 76.02 -52.40 -57.87
CA ASP A 129 74.56 -52.50 -57.84
C ASP A 129 74.04 -52.69 -56.41
N ARG A 130 74.69 -53.54 -55.61
CA ARG A 130 74.37 -53.73 -54.19
C ARG A 130 74.59 -52.46 -53.38
N ALA A 131 75.67 -51.73 -53.63
CA ALA A 131 75.95 -50.47 -52.95
C ALA A 131 74.89 -49.40 -53.29
N GLU A 132 74.45 -49.33 -54.55
CA GLU A 132 73.38 -48.43 -54.97
C GLU A 132 72.04 -48.80 -54.34
N GLN A 133 71.70 -50.10 -54.30
CA GLN A 133 70.50 -50.58 -53.60
C GLN A 133 70.53 -50.30 -52.09
N LEU A 134 71.69 -50.48 -51.45
CA LEU A 134 71.86 -50.17 -50.03
C LEU A 134 71.73 -48.66 -49.77
N LYS A 135 72.28 -47.83 -50.65
CA LYS A 135 72.13 -46.37 -50.58
C LYS A 135 70.67 -45.96 -50.73
N ALA A 136 69.96 -46.50 -51.72
CA ALA A 136 68.53 -46.24 -51.91
C ALA A 136 67.69 -46.69 -50.70
N ARG A 137 68.04 -47.83 -50.09
CA ARG A 137 67.39 -48.29 -48.84
C ARG A 137 67.71 -47.38 -47.66
N ALA A 138 68.96 -46.92 -47.52
CA ALA A 138 69.36 -45.99 -46.47
C ALA A 138 68.63 -44.64 -46.61
N ASP A 139 68.52 -44.12 -47.83
CA ASP A 139 67.77 -42.89 -48.10
C ASP A 139 66.29 -43.06 -47.79
N LYS A 140 65.69 -44.20 -48.15
CA LYS A 140 64.30 -44.52 -47.80
C LYS A 140 64.10 -44.63 -46.27
N LEU A 141 65.01 -45.29 -45.56
CA LEU A 141 64.97 -45.39 -44.09
C LEU A 141 65.12 -44.01 -43.45
N LYS A 142 65.99 -43.16 -43.97
CA LYS A 142 66.15 -41.77 -43.51
C LYS A 142 64.87 -40.96 -43.71
N GLN A 143 64.23 -41.08 -44.88
CA GLN A 143 62.93 -40.45 -45.14
C GLN A 143 61.85 -40.96 -44.19
N GLN A 144 61.80 -42.27 -43.93
CA GLN A 144 60.87 -42.86 -42.96
C GLN A 144 61.15 -42.38 -41.54
N GLY A 145 62.40 -42.28 -41.13
CA GLY A 145 62.81 -41.74 -39.83
C GLY A 145 62.34 -40.30 -39.65
N ASN A 146 62.58 -39.45 -40.66
CA ASN A 146 62.10 -38.06 -40.66
C ASN A 146 60.56 -37.98 -40.62
N ALA A 147 59.86 -38.84 -41.36
CA ALA A 147 58.40 -38.88 -41.36
C ALA A 147 57.83 -39.31 -40.00
N ILE A 148 58.46 -40.29 -39.34
CA ILE A 148 58.10 -40.73 -38.00
C ILE A 148 58.35 -39.62 -36.99
N GLN A 149 59.50 -38.93 -37.07
CA GLN A 149 59.81 -37.80 -36.20
C GLN A 149 58.77 -36.68 -36.34
N ASN A 150 58.45 -36.27 -37.57
CA ASN A 150 57.44 -35.25 -37.84
C ASN A 150 56.07 -35.67 -37.29
N ARG A 151 55.68 -36.95 -37.44
CA ARG A 151 54.42 -37.47 -36.91
C ARG A 151 54.42 -37.48 -35.38
N SER A 152 55.55 -37.80 -34.75
CA SER A 152 55.72 -37.77 -33.30
C SER A 152 55.55 -36.34 -32.77
N GLU A 153 56.17 -35.36 -33.42
CA GLU A 153 56.03 -33.94 -33.08
C GLU A 153 54.59 -33.46 -33.23
N GLN A 154 53.90 -33.83 -34.32
CA GLN A 154 52.48 -33.53 -34.51
C GLN A 154 51.58 -34.18 -33.46
N LEU A 155 51.86 -35.43 -33.07
CA LEU A 155 51.10 -36.12 -32.00
C LEU A 155 51.31 -35.43 -30.65
N LYS A 156 52.53 -34.98 -30.35
CA LYS A 156 52.83 -34.20 -29.15
C LYS A 156 52.03 -32.90 -29.13
N GLN A 157 52.06 -32.12 -30.20
CA GLN A 157 51.28 -30.88 -30.32
C GLN A 157 49.77 -31.12 -30.15
N ARG A 158 49.23 -32.19 -30.73
CA ARG A 158 47.82 -32.56 -30.55
C ARG A 158 47.49 -32.97 -29.12
N SER A 159 48.40 -33.69 -28.46
CA SER A 159 48.24 -34.07 -27.05
C SER A 159 48.23 -32.83 -26.15
N ASP A 160 49.13 -31.87 -26.40
CA ASP A 160 49.20 -30.62 -25.64
C ASP A 160 47.92 -29.79 -25.82
N ALA A 161 47.45 -29.63 -27.07
CA ALA A 161 46.20 -28.93 -27.37
C ALA A 161 44.96 -29.62 -26.77
N LEU A 162 44.94 -30.96 -26.72
CA LEU A 162 43.86 -31.70 -26.09
C LEU A 162 43.85 -31.50 -24.56
N ASN A 163 45.01 -31.45 -23.93
CA ASN A 163 45.14 -31.18 -22.50
C ASN A 163 44.71 -29.75 -22.16
N GLU A 164 45.05 -28.77 -22.98
CA GLU A 164 44.58 -27.39 -22.84
C GLU A 164 43.06 -27.31 -22.96
N SER A 165 42.48 -27.92 -24.00
CA SER A 165 41.03 -27.99 -24.21
C SER A 165 40.31 -28.65 -23.03
N LYS A 166 40.90 -29.70 -22.46
CA LYS A 166 40.36 -30.37 -21.25
C LYS A 166 40.35 -29.40 -20.06
N SER A 167 41.43 -28.67 -19.83
CA SER A 167 41.50 -27.69 -18.75
C SER A 167 40.45 -26.57 -18.92
N GLU A 168 40.28 -26.06 -20.14
CA GLU A 168 39.24 -25.06 -20.42
C GLU A 168 37.83 -25.60 -20.16
N LEU A 169 37.55 -26.85 -20.53
CA LEU A 169 36.26 -27.48 -20.29
C LEU A 169 35.99 -27.66 -18.79
N GLU A 170 36.99 -28.05 -18.01
CA GLU A 170 36.89 -28.14 -16.55
C GLU A 170 36.59 -26.77 -15.92
N GLN A 171 37.28 -25.72 -16.36
CA GLN A 171 37.03 -24.35 -15.90
C GLN A 171 35.62 -23.87 -16.26
N ARG A 172 35.16 -24.11 -17.49
CA ARG A 172 33.78 -23.77 -17.92
C ARG A 172 32.74 -24.56 -17.13
N GLY A 173 33.00 -25.83 -16.84
CA GLY A 173 32.15 -26.67 -15.99
C GLY A 173 31.96 -26.08 -14.60
N GLU A 174 33.06 -25.64 -13.96
CA GLU A 174 32.98 -25.00 -12.65
C GLU A 174 32.27 -23.63 -12.72
N GLN A 175 32.53 -22.81 -13.74
CA GLN A 175 31.80 -21.55 -13.94
C GLN A 175 30.29 -21.77 -14.11
N LEU A 176 29.87 -22.78 -14.87
CA LEU A 176 28.47 -23.14 -15.04
C LEU A 176 27.85 -23.61 -13.72
N LYS A 177 28.55 -24.41 -12.93
CA LYS A 177 28.12 -24.82 -11.58
C LYS A 177 27.89 -23.63 -10.66
N GLN A 178 28.81 -22.66 -10.67
CA GLN A 178 28.67 -21.43 -9.88
C GLN A 178 27.50 -20.56 -10.35
N ARG A 179 27.28 -20.45 -11.67
CA ARG A 179 26.10 -19.77 -12.24
C ARG A 179 24.80 -20.47 -11.86
N GLY A 180 24.78 -21.80 -11.86
CA GLY A 180 23.64 -22.61 -11.40
C GLY A 180 23.25 -22.27 -9.95
N LYS A 181 24.23 -22.30 -9.03
CA LYS A 181 24.00 -21.91 -7.62
C LYS A 181 23.47 -20.48 -7.47
N LYS A 182 24.01 -19.52 -8.24
CA LYS A 182 23.51 -18.12 -8.22
C LYS A 182 22.08 -18.00 -8.74
N LEU A 183 21.70 -18.79 -9.76
CA LEU A 183 20.35 -18.83 -10.28
C LEU A 183 19.36 -19.43 -9.28
N GLU A 184 19.75 -20.51 -8.59
CA GLU A 184 18.97 -21.13 -7.51
C GLU A 184 18.70 -20.13 -6.38
N GLN A 185 19.74 -19.46 -5.88
CA GLN A 185 19.61 -18.41 -4.87
C GLN A 185 18.69 -17.25 -5.31
N ARG A 186 18.79 -16.82 -6.57
CA ARG A 186 17.89 -15.79 -7.13
C ARG A 186 16.44 -16.30 -7.22
N GLY A 187 16.24 -17.57 -7.56
CA GLY A 187 14.93 -18.20 -7.58
C GLY A 187 14.27 -18.20 -6.20
N GLU A 188 15.03 -18.55 -5.16
CA GLU A 188 14.56 -18.50 -3.77
C GLU A 188 14.23 -17.07 -3.32
N GLN A 189 15.09 -16.09 -3.64
CA GLN A 189 14.83 -14.68 -3.34
C GLN A 189 13.58 -14.15 -4.05
N LEU A 190 13.35 -14.54 -5.30
CA LEU A 190 12.14 -14.17 -6.04
C LEU A 190 10.89 -14.80 -5.42
N LYS A 191 10.96 -16.05 -4.95
CA LYS A 191 9.86 -16.70 -4.24
C LYS A 191 9.52 -15.96 -2.94
N GLN A 192 10.52 -15.62 -2.13
CA GLN A 192 10.33 -14.86 -0.88
C GLN A 192 9.70 -13.49 -1.16
N ARG A 193 10.20 -12.74 -2.16
CA ARG A 193 9.59 -11.45 -2.56
C ARG A 193 8.15 -11.62 -3.05
N GLY A 194 7.85 -12.70 -3.76
CA GLY A 194 6.48 -13.01 -4.17
C GLY A 194 5.53 -13.22 -2.98
N GLU A 195 5.99 -13.92 -1.94
CA GLU A 195 5.23 -14.12 -0.70
C GLU A 195 5.04 -12.80 0.07
N GLU A 196 6.08 -11.97 0.19
CA GLU A 196 6.01 -10.64 0.81
C GLU A 196 5.05 -9.69 0.08
N LEU A 197 5.08 -9.68 -1.25
CA LEU A 197 4.17 -8.89 -2.07
C LEU A 197 2.72 -9.33 -1.86
N ASN A 198 2.45 -10.63 -1.81
CA ASN A 198 1.12 -11.16 -1.56
C ASN A 198 0.61 -10.80 -0.14
N GLN A 199 1.48 -10.86 0.87
CA GLN A 199 1.13 -10.40 2.22
C GLN A 199 0.83 -8.90 2.26
N SER A 200 1.63 -8.10 1.55
CA SER A 200 1.44 -6.65 1.45
C SER A 200 0.13 -6.30 0.74
N GLN A 201 -0.23 -7.03 -0.32
CA GLN A 201 -1.51 -6.90 -1.01
C GLN A 201 -2.69 -7.18 -0.06
N LYS A 202 -2.63 -8.26 0.73
CA LYS A 202 -3.67 -8.59 1.72
C LYS A 202 -3.82 -7.49 2.78
N LYS A 203 -2.72 -6.96 3.30
CA LYS A 203 -2.74 -5.83 4.27
C LYS A 203 -3.34 -4.56 3.66
N LEU A 204 -3.03 -4.27 2.40
CA LEU A 204 -3.61 -3.13 1.68
C LEU A 204 -5.12 -3.30 1.48
N GLN A 205 -5.58 -4.49 1.14
CA GLN A 205 -7.00 -4.79 1.01
C GLN A 205 -7.74 -4.60 2.35
N GLN A 206 -7.20 -5.13 3.45
CA GLN A 206 -7.75 -4.95 4.80
C GLN A 206 -7.84 -3.47 5.18
N ARG A 207 -6.78 -2.69 4.94
CA ARG A 207 -6.80 -1.24 5.17
C ARG A 207 -7.83 -0.52 4.31
N GLY A 208 -8.04 -0.96 3.07
CA GLY A 208 -9.09 -0.44 2.21
C GLY A 208 -10.48 -0.65 2.80
N GLU A 209 -10.76 -1.85 3.28
CA GLU A 209 -12.01 -2.20 3.96
C GLU A 209 -12.20 -1.39 5.26
N GLU A 210 -11.15 -1.24 6.08
CA GLU A 210 -11.19 -0.41 7.30
C GLU A 210 -11.46 1.07 6.99
N LEU A 211 -10.84 1.62 5.95
CA LEU A 211 -11.09 3.01 5.53
C LEU A 211 -12.51 3.22 5.02
N GLU A 212 -13.08 2.24 4.31
CA GLU A 212 -14.47 2.29 3.88
C GLU A 212 -15.44 2.32 5.07
N GLN A 213 -15.19 1.50 6.11
CA GLN A 213 -16.00 1.51 7.33
C GLN A 213 -15.89 2.83 8.07
N ARG A 214 -14.68 3.37 8.25
CA ARG A 214 -14.50 4.70 8.87
C ARG A 214 -15.20 5.80 8.10
N ALA A 215 -15.21 5.75 6.77
CA ALA A 215 -15.93 6.71 5.95
C ALA A 215 -17.46 6.62 6.17
N LYS A 216 -18.01 5.41 6.34
CA LYS A 216 -19.42 5.19 6.69
C LYS A 216 -19.75 5.76 8.07
N GLU A 217 -18.92 5.49 9.08
CA GLU A 217 -19.07 6.01 10.45
C GLU A 217 -19.00 7.54 10.52
N LEU A 218 -18.06 8.16 9.78
CA LEU A 218 -17.94 9.62 9.70
C LEU A 218 -19.17 10.24 9.05
N ASN A 219 -19.66 9.66 7.96
CA ASN A 219 -20.89 10.13 7.30
C ASN A 219 -22.11 10.01 8.22
N GLN A 220 -22.21 8.93 9.01
CA GLN A 220 -23.26 8.79 10.01
C GLN A 220 -23.13 9.86 11.11
N SER A 221 -21.93 10.06 11.65
CA SER A 221 -21.66 11.07 12.68
C SER A 221 -21.99 12.48 12.18
N GLN A 222 -21.69 12.79 10.92
CA GLN A 222 -22.06 14.07 10.29
C GLN A 222 -23.58 14.26 10.28
N ARG A 223 -24.34 13.25 9.86
CA ARG A 223 -25.83 13.31 9.86
C ARG A 223 -26.39 13.49 11.27
N GLU A 224 -25.82 12.81 12.26
CA GLU A 224 -26.22 12.98 13.66
C GLU A 224 -25.94 14.39 14.19
N LEU A 225 -24.81 14.99 13.81
CA LEU A 225 -24.49 16.38 14.15
C LEU A 225 -25.43 17.37 13.47
N GLU A 226 -25.79 17.15 12.21
CA GLU A 226 -26.77 17.97 11.49
C GLU A 226 -28.15 17.91 12.18
N GLN A 227 -28.59 16.72 12.59
CA GLN A 227 -29.84 16.54 13.34
C GLN A 227 -29.79 17.24 14.71
N ARG A 228 -28.69 17.10 15.47
CA ARG A 228 -28.51 17.80 16.74
C ARG A 228 -28.51 19.31 16.57
N GLY A 229 -27.88 19.82 15.51
CA GLY A 229 -27.89 21.24 15.16
C GLY A 229 -29.29 21.76 14.89
N ALA A 230 -30.10 21.02 14.12
CA ALA A 230 -31.50 21.36 13.87
C ALA A 230 -32.34 21.36 15.16
N ALA A 231 -32.19 20.34 16.01
CA ALA A 231 -32.90 20.25 17.29
C ALA A 231 -32.52 21.38 18.26
N LEU A 232 -31.25 21.79 18.29
CA LEU A 232 -30.81 22.93 19.10
C LEU A 232 -31.41 24.25 18.60
N LYS A 233 -31.48 24.43 17.27
CA LYS A 233 -32.12 25.61 16.67
C LYS A 233 -33.60 25.69 17.05
N GLU A 234 -34.33 24.58 16.95
CA GLU A 234 -35.74 24.51 17.34
C GLU A 234 -35.93 24.84 18.84
N ARG A 235 -35.07 24.31 19.71
CA ARG A 235 -35.09 24.64 21.14
C ARG A 235 -34.83 26.12 21.40
N ALA A 236 -33.88 26.73 20.68
CA ALA A 236 -33.59 28.15 20.81
C ALA A 236 -34.78 29.01 20.36
N ASP A 237 -35.45 28.64 19.26
CA ASP A 237 -36.64 29.33 18.77
C ASP A 237 -37.80 29.24 19.80
N LYS A 238 -38.05 28.06 20.37
CA LYS A 238 -39.03 27.85 21.45
C LYS A 238 -38.71 28.67 22.70
N LEU A 239 -37.44 28.71 23.12
CA LEU A 239 -37.02 29.49 24.28
C LEU A 239 -37.23 31.00 24.05
N ASN A 240 -36.94 31.48 22.85
CA ASN A 240 -37.18 32.87 22.46
C ASN A 240 -38.68 33.21 22.46
N GLU A 241 -39.53 32.29 22.00
CA GLU A 241 -40.98 32.44 22.06
C GLU A 241 -41.49 32.53 23.51
N SER A 242 -41.10 31.57 24.37
CA SER A 242 -41.44 31.60 25.80
C SER A 242 -40.94 32.87 26.50
N SER A 243 -39.75 33.37 26.15
CA SER A 243 -39.23 34.63 26.70
C SER A 243 -40.11 35.83 26.32
N ARG A 244 -40.61 35.88 25.07
CA ARG A 244 -41.54 36.92 24.62
C ARG A 244 -42.90 36.81 25.31
N GLU A 245 -43.39 35.61 25.55
CA GLU A 245 -44.63 35.39 26.31
C GLU A 245 -44.48 35.86 27.75
N LEU A 246 -43.41 35.45 28.45
CA LEU A 246 -43.12 35.92 29.81
C LEU A 246 -43.00 37.45 29.89
N GLN A 247 -42.43 38.09 28.87
CA GLN A 247 -42.37 39.55 28.81
C GLN A 247 -43.76 40.18 28.71
N LYS A 248 -44.68 39.59 27.92
CA LYS A 248 -46.07 40.06 27.82
C LYS A 248 -46.83 39.86 29.14
N ASP A 249 -46.69 38.69 29.75
CA ASP A 249 -47.33 38.38 31.03
C ASP A 249 -46.82 39.31 32.13
N GLY A 250 -45.53 39.62 32.14
CA GLY A 250 -44.93 40.62 33.03
C GLY A 250 -45.55 42.01 32.85
N GLN A 251 -45.73 42.46 31.61
CA GLN A 251 -46.40 43.74 31.32
C GLN A 251 -47.89 43.73 31.74
N GLU A 252 -48.59 42.62 31.55
CA GLU A 252 -49.99 42.49 31.97
C GLU A 252 -50.11 42.49 33.50
N LEU A 253 -49.24 41.78 34.21
CA LEU A 253 -49.15 41.79 35.67
C LEU A 253 -48.87 43.21 36.20
N GLU A 254 -47.96 43.95 35.57
CA GLU A 254 -47.68 45.34 35.94
C GLU A 254 -48.92 46.23 35.75
N GLN A 255 -49.66 46.07 34.65
CA GLN A 255 -50.91 46.80 34.42
C GLN A 255 -51.97 46.46 35.47
N ARG A 256 -52.14 45.17 35.81
CA ARG A 256 -53.08 44.71 36.85
C ARG A 256 -52.69 45.26 38.22
N ALA A 257 -51.40 45.27 38.57
CA ALA A 257 -50.91 45.84 39.82
C ALA A 257 -51.22 47.34 39.90
N ARG A 258 -51.01 48.10 38.82
CA ARG A 258 -51.40 49.52 38.74
C ARG A 258 -52.91 49.72 38.92
N ALA A 259 -53.73 48.89 38.27
CA ALA A 259 -55.19 48.96 38.39
C ALA A 259 -55.68 48.63 39.81
N LEU A 260 -55.13 47.60 40.46
CA LEU A 260 -55.43 47.27 41.85
C LEU A 260 -55.06 48.41 42.80
N ASN A 261 -53.89 49.03 42.61
CA ASN A 261 -53.44 50.15 43.43
C ASN A 261 -54.34 51.39 43.25
N GLN A 262 -54.84 51.63 42.03
CA GLN A 262 -55.86 52.65 41.78
C GLN A 262 -57.19 52.33 42.47
N SER A 263 -57.66 51.08 42.39
CA SER A 263 -58.88 50.63 43.08
C SER A 263 -58.75 50.77 44.60
N GLN A 264 -57.59 50.45 45.17
CA GLN A 264 -57.33 50.63 46.60
C GLN A 264 -57.45 52.11 46.98
N ARG A 265 -56.80 53.02 46.24
CA ARG A 265 -56.92 54.47 46.48
C ARG A 265 -58.35 54.96 46.34
N GLN A 266 -59.12 54.39 45.42
CA GLN A 266 -60.53 54.73 45.27
C GLN A 266 -61.34 54.26 46.47
N LEU A 267 -61.13 53.03 46.94
CA LEU A 267 -61.77 52.53 48.16
C LEU A 267 -61.41 53.35 49.40
N GLU A 268 -60.17 53.81 49.53
CA GLU A 268 -59.74 54.70 50.61
C GLU A 268 -60.49 56.05 50.56
N ARG A 269 -60.68 56.61 49.35
CA ARG A 269 -61.49 57.85 49.16
C ARG A 269 -62.96 57.62 49.47
N ASP A 270 -63.54 56.53 48.97
CA ASP A 270 -64.95 56.20 49.20
C ASP A 270 -65.21 55.95 50.69
N GLY A 271 -64.28 55.28 51.39
CA GLY A 271 -64.30 55.11 52.83
C GLY A 271 -64.24 56.45 53.60
N ALA A 272 -63.36 57.37 53.18
CA ALA A 272 -63.29 58.71 53.77
C ALA A 272 -64.58 59.51 53.54
N ALA A 273 -65.15 59.44 52.33
CA ALA A 273 -66.41 60.10 52.00
C ALA A 273 -67.60 59.53 52.79
N LEU A 274 -67.65 58.21 52.97
CA LEU A 274 -68.66 57.55 53.81
C LEU A 274 -68.54 57.98 55.27
N LYS A 275 -67.32 58.09 55.80
CA LYS A 275 -67.09 58.59 57.16
C LYS A 275 -67.59 60.03 57.33
N GLN A 276 -67.22 60.91 56.40
CA GLN A 276 -67.72 62.30 56.41
C GLN A 276 -69.25 62.35 56.39
N ARG A 277 -69.90 61.54 55.54
CA ARG A 277 -71.36 61.50 55.46
C ARG A 277 -72.01 60.94 56.71
N ALA A 278 -71.36 60.00 57.40
CA ALA A 278 -71.82 59.51 58.70
C ALA A 278 -71.73 60.61 59.77
N ASP A 279 -70.64 61.40 59.77
CA ASP A 279 -70.47 62.55 60.67
C ASP A 279 -71.56 63.62 60.39
N GLU A 280 -71.81 63.98 59.12
CA GLU A 280 -72.88 64.90 58.71
C GLU A 280 -74.29 64.41 59.12
N LEU A 281 -74.55 63.11 59.01
CA LEU A 281 -75.82 62.51 59.47
C LEU A 281 -75.96 62.55 60.99
N ASN A 282 -74.88 62.32 61.74
CA ASN A 282 -74.87 62.44 63.20
C ASN A 282 -75.13 63.88 63.65
N GLU A 283 -74.50 64.87 63.00
CA GLU A 283 -74.78 66.28 63.24
C GLU A 283 -76.23 66.65 62.91
N SER A 284 -76.75 66.17 61.79
CA SER A 284 -78.15 66.38 61.40
C SER A 284 -79.12 65.78 62.42
N ARG A 285 -78.81 64.58 62.93
CA ARG A 285 -79.59 63.93 64.00
C ARG A 285 -79.55 64.75 65.29
N ALA A 286 -78.38 65.20 65.72
CA ALA A 286 -78.25 66.07 66.90
C ALA A 286 -79.06 67.37 66.75
N GLY A 287 -79.01 67.98 65.56
CA GLY A 287 -79.82 69.15 65.23
C GLY A 287 -81.33 68.89 65.24
N LEU A 288 -81.78 67.72 64.78
CA LEU A 288 -83.19 67.31 64.87
C LEU A 288 -83.63 67.06 66.32
N GLU A 289 -82.79 66.40 67.13
CA GLU A 289 -83.04 66.19 68.56
C GLU A 289 -83.18 67.53 69.31
N GLN A 290 -82.34 68.52 68.98
CA GLN A 290 -82.44 69.87 69.55
C GLN A 290 -83.76 70.56 69.14
N ARG A 291 -84.16 70.48 67.86
CA ARG A 291 -85.44 71.04 67.39
C ARG A 291 -86.63 70.35 68.05
N GLN A 292 -86.55 69.04 68.28
CA GLN A 292 -87.58 68.30 69.01
C GLN A 292 -87.73 68.83 70.44
N GLN A 293 -86.62 69.05 71.16
CA GLN A 293 -86.65 69.65 72.49
C GLN A 293 -87.23 71.08 72.47
N GLU A 294 -86.86 71.90 71.49
CA GLU A 294 -87.42 73.25 71.35
C GLU A 294 -88.94 73.21 71.09
N LEU A 295 -89.41 72.31 70.23
CA LEU A 295 -90.84 72.12 69.96
C LEU A 295 -91.58 71.63 71.21
N GLU A 296 -90.98 70.74 72.00
CA GLU A 296 -91.56 70.26 73.26
C GLU A 296 -91.67 71.38 74.30
N GLN A 297 -90.64 72.22 74.43
CA GLN A 297 -90.69 73.44 75.26
C GLN A 297 -91.76 74.43 74.77
N ARG A 298 -91.87 74.65 73.46
CA ARG A 298 -92.93 75.49 72.89
C ARG A 298 -94.31 74.91 73.16
N ALA A 299 -94.50 73.60 72.99
CA ALA A 299 -95.76 72.93 73.30
C ALA A 299 -96.14 73.06 74.78
N GLN A 300 -95.17 72.94 75.69
CA GLN A 300 -95.37 73.20 77.12
C GLN A 300 -95.79 74.66 77.36
N SER A 301 -95.10 75.64 76.76
CA SER A 301 -95.47 77.05 76.89
C SER A 301 -96.88 77.37 76.34
N VAL A 302 -97.28 76.70 75.25
CA VAL A 302 -98.64 76.81 74.69
C VAL A 302 -99.67 76.19 75.63
N ASN A 303 -99.36 75.05 76.26
CA ASN A 303 -100.24 74.44 77.25
C ASN A 303 -100.37 75.29 78.51
N GLU A 304 -99.28 75.88 79.01
CA GLU A 304 -99.30 76.82 80.15
C GLU A 304 -100.11 78.07 79.83
N THR A 305 -99.89 78.67 78.65
CA THR A 305 -100.70 79.83 78.21
C THR A 305 -102.17 79.45 78.08
N ARG A 306 -102.49 78.29 77.49
CA ARG A 306 -103.86 77.77 77.42
C ARG A 306 -104.46 77.57 78.82
N ALA A 307 -103.73 77.00 79.76
CA ALA A 307 -104.17 76.80 81.14
C ALA A 307 -104.46 78.15 81.83
N SER A 308 -103.55 79.12 81.71
CA SER A 308 -103.73 80.46 82.28
C SER A 308 -104.92 81.20 81.68
N LEU A 309 -105.20 81.01 80.39
CA LEU A 309 -106.37 81.57 79.70
C LEU A 309 -107.67 80.92 80.19
N THR A 310 -107.67 79.59 80.39
CA THR A 310 -108.84 78.90 80.92
C THR A 310 -109.16 79.31 82.35
N GLU A 311 -108.14 79.48 83.18
CA GLU A 311 -108.28 79.96 84.56
C GLU A 311 -108.82 81.40 84.59
N ARG A 312 -108.21 82.32 83.83
CA ARG A 312 -108.72 83.69 83.69
C ARG A 312 -110.16 83.72 83.18
N ARG A 313 -110.51 82.89 82.19
CA ARG A 313 -111.87 82.82 81.66
C ARG A 313 -112.87 82.40 82.73
N ALA A 314 -112.51 81.43 83.57
CA ALA A 314 -113.33 81.03 84.71
C ALA A 314 -113.50 82.16 85.74
N GLU A 315 -112.44 82.93 86.04
CA GLU A 315 -112.53 84.12 86.91
C GLU A 315 -113.48 85.19 86.36
N LEU A 316 -113.42 85.48 85.06
CA LEU A 316 -114.30 86.46 84.44
C LEU A 316 -115.75 86.00 84.41
N GLU A 317 -115.98 84.71 84.20
CA GLU A 317 -117.32 84.13 84.25
C GLU A 317 -117.91 84.20 85.66
N GLN A 318 -117.09 84.00 86.70
CA GLN A 318 -117.47 84.27 88.09
C GLN A 318 -117.82 85.74 88.31
N GLN A 319 -116.98 86.67 87.85
CA GLN A 319 -117.25 88.12 87.99
C GLN A 319 -118.50 88.58 87.23
N TRP A 320 -118.82 87.97 86.08
CA TRP A 320 -120.08 88.21 85.38
C TRP A 320 -121.29 87.67 86.14
N LYS A 321 -121.17 86.50 86.78
CA LYS A 321 -122.23 85.95 87.65
C LYS A 321 -122.47 86.83 88.87
N GLU A 322 -121.40 87.33 89.48
CA GLU A 322 -121.47 88.25 90.63
C GLU A 322 -122.14 89.58 90.24
N LEU A 323 -121.77 90.17 89.10
CA LEU A 323 -122.43 91.36 88.57
C LEU A 323 -123.92 91.13 88.24
N ALA A 324 -124.25 89.95 87.71
CA ALA A 324 -125.63 89.58 87.43
C ALA A 324 -126.45 89.37 88.72
N ALA A 325 -125.81 88.92 89.80
CA ALA A 325 -126.42 88.82 91.13
C ALA A 325 -126.65 90.21 91.75
N ASP A 326 -125.65 91.10 91.71
CA ASP A 326 -125.76 92.49 92.18
C ASP A 326 -126.84 93.29 91.44
N ARG A 327 -127.02 93.03 90.14
CA ARG A 327 -128.09 93.66 89.33
C ARG A 327 -129.50 93.22 89.75
N LYS A 328 -129.64 92.04 90.38
CA LYS A 328 -130.93 91.52 90.88
C LYS A 328 -131.25 91.98 92.30
N SER A 329 -130.25 92.27 93.15
CA SER A 329 -130.47 92.65 94.55
C SER A 329 -130.87 94.11 94.75
N GLY A 330 -130.62 94.99 93.77
CA GLY A 330 -131.00 96.42 93.84
C GLY A 330 -130.23 97.24 94.89
N THR A 331 -129.19 96.65 95.51
CA THR A 331 -128.42 97.23 96.61
C THR A 331 -127.27 98.15 96.15
N VAL A 332 -126.97 98.18 94.86
CA VAL A 332 -125.89 98.97 94.26
C VAL A 332 -126.49 99.99 93.29
N PRO A 333 -126.13 101.29 93.40
CA PRO A 333 -126.66 102.34 92.52
C PRO A 333 -126.43 102.04 91.02
N PRO A 334 -127.36 102.41 90.12
CA PRO A 334 -127.27 102.12 88.68
C PRO A 334 -125.97 102.60 88.02
N ASP A 335 -125.47 103.77 88.43
CA ASP A 335 -124.25 104.39 87.89
C ASP A 335 -122.99 103.55 88.18
N GLU A 336 -123.00 102.79 89.29
CA GLU A 336 -121.88 101.94 89.68
C GLU A 336 -121.94 100.54 89.05
N LEU A 337 -123.15 100.02 88.80
CA LEU A 337 -123.36 98.82 87.99
C LEU A 337 -122.91 99.04 86.54
N GLU A 338 -123.18 100.22 85.98
CA GLU A 338 -122.77 100.56 84.61
C GLU A 338 -121.26 100.73 84.50
N ARG A 339 -120.60 101.35 85.49
CA ARG A 339 -119.13 101.39 85.58
C ARG A 339 -118.51 100.00 85.69
N ARG A 340 -119.04 99.12 86.54
CA ARG A 340 -118.53 97.74 86.69
C ARG A 340 -118.75 96.91 85.42
N ALA A 341 -119.91 97.06 84.76
CA ALA A 341 -120.20 96.41 83.47
C ALA A 341 -119.26 96.90 82.36
N GLN A 342 -118.99 98.21 82.28
CA GLN A 342 -118.01 98.76 81.35
C GLN A 342 -116.59 98.26 81.65
N LYS A 343 -116.21 98.13 82.92
CA LYS A 343 -114.90 97.60 83.33
C LYS A 343 -114.72 96.12 82.96
N LEU A 344 -115.77 95.31 83.10
CA LEU A 344 -115.77 93.90 82.64
C LEU A 344 -115.78 93.78 81.12
N LYS A 345 -116.50 94.67 80.42
CA LYS A 345 -116.48 94.76 78.96
C LYS A 345 -115.10 95.19 78.44
N GLN A 346 -114.41 96.10 79.14
CA GLN A 346 -113.04 96.48 78.79
C GLN A 346 -112.07 95.31 79.04
N LYS A 347 -112.18 94.63 80.19
CA LYS A 347 -111.38 93.41 80.45
C LYS A 347 -111.62 92.30 79.42
N SER A 348 -112.81 92.19 78.82
CA SER A 348 -113.09 91.21 77.75
C SER A 348 -112.62 91.63 76.38
N LEU A 349 -112.52 92.93 76.11
CA LEU A 349 -111.83 93.43 74.92
C LEU A 349 -110.31 93.28 75.05
N ASP A 350 -109.74 93.50 76.22
CA ASP A 350 -108.31 93.25 76.47
C ASP A 350 -107.95 91.75 76.32
N GLN A 351 -108.90 90.83 76.55
CA GLN A 351 -108.73 89.38 76.31
C GLN A 351 -108.62 88.99 74.83
N ARG A 352 -109.29 89.72 73.91
CA ARG A 352 -109.08 89.50 72.47
C ARG A 352 -107.68 89.89 72.02
N THR A 353 -106.94 90.60 72.88
CA THR A 353 -105.61 91.11 72.62
C THR A 353 -104.59 90.52 73.59
N ILE A 354 -104.68 89.21 73.88
CA ILE A 354 -103.58 88.53 74.54
C ILE A 354 -102.52 88.21 73.48
N ARG A 355 -101.54 89.11 73.37
CA ARG A 355 -100.26 88.78 72.75
C ARG A 355 -99.57 87.78 73.67
N PRO A 356 -99.19 86.59 73.19
CA PRO A 356 -98.39 85.68 73.99
C PRO A 356 -97.13 86.42 74.45
N HIS A 357 -96.92 86.48 75.76
CA HIS A 357 -95.64 86.85 76.34
C HIS A 357 -94.70 85.66 76.21
N SER A 358 -94.40 85.28 74.98
CA SER A 358 -93.20 84.50 74.68
C SER A 358 -92.39 85.36 73.72
N LYS A 359 -91.11 85.58 74.05
CA LYS A 359 -90.09 85.95 73.07
C LYS A 359 -89.93 84.78 72.11
N SER A 360 -90.94 84.52 71.30
CA SER A 360 -90.78 83.77 70.07
C SER A 360 -90.46 84.83 69.02
N GLU A 361 -89.20 84.86 68.61
CA GLU A 361 -88.88 85.45 67.30
C GLU A 361 -89.90 84.91 66.29
N PRO A 362 -90.40 85.75 65.36
CA PRO A 362 -91.27 85.28 64.32
C PRO A 362 -90.62 84.05 63.71
N ILE A 363 -91.42 83.02 63.43
CA ILE A 363 -91.03 82.03 62.44
C ILE A 363 -90.73 82.84 61.19
N ASP A 364 -89.46 83.12 60.96
CA ASP A 364 -89.03 83.67 59.71
C ASP A 364 -89.34 82.56 58.71
N SER A 365 -90.43 82.73 57.99
CA SER A 365 -90.87 81.80 56.95
C SER A 365 -89.77 81.68 55.91
N ARG A 366 -88.90 82.70 55.76
CA ARG A 366 -87.69 82.59 54.96
C ARG A 366 -86.63 81.73 55.62
N ARG A 367 -86.56 81.61 56.94
CA ARG A 367 -85.63 80.70 57.67
C ARG A 367 -86.14 79.26 57.70
N ILE A 368 -87.46 79.02 57.67
CA ILE A 368 -88.04 77.69 57.45
C ILE A 368 -87.97 77.29 55.98
N GLU A 369 -88.29 78.18 55.03
CA GLU A 369 -88.12 77.89 53.60
C GLU A 369 -86.65 77.78 53.23
N THR A 370 -85.74 78.57 53.79
CA THR A 370 -84.29 78.37 53.54
C THR A 370 -83.76 77.14 54.25
N ASN A 371 -84.31 76.66 55.38
CA ASN A 371 -83.91 75.37 55.95
C ASN A 371 -84.52 74.20 55.19
N TRP A 372 -85.78 74.26 54.76
CA TRP A 372 -86.41 73.20 54.00
C TRP A 372 -85.82 73.15 52.59
N ASN A 373 -85.61 74.30 51.95
CA ASN A 373 -84.84 74.38 50.71
C ASN A 373 -83.37 74.05 50.92
N ALA A 374 -82.72 74.37 52.05
CA ALA A 374 -81.34 73.92 52.29
C ALA A 374 -81.27 72.42 52.49
N THR A 375 -82.16 71.79 53.28
CA THR A 375 -82.18 70.34 53.47
C THR A 375 -82.57 69.61 52.18
N VAL A 376 -83.52 70.13 51.41
CA VAL A 376 -83.90 69.60 50.09
C VAL A 376 -82.79 69.84 49.05
N LEU A 377 -82.16 71.01 49.00
CA LEU A 377 -81.00 71.28 48.13
C LEU A 377 -79.76 70.50 48.56
N HIS A 378 -79.57 70.20 49.84
CA HIS A 378 -78.47 69.35 50.33
C HIS A 378 -78.75 67.88 49.99
N PHE A 379 -80.00 67.42 50.11
CA PHE A 379 -80.40 66.07 49.74
C PHE A 379 -80.38 65.88 48.21
N GLU A 380 -80.88 66.84 47.43
CA GLU A 380 -80.83 66.85 45.96
C GLU A 380 -79.41 67.04 45.44
N ASN A 381 -78.55 67.87 46.06
CA ASN A 381 -77.13 67.92 45.69
C ASN A 381 -76.40 66.64 46.08
N ALA A 382 -76.71 66.01 47.22
CA ALA A 382 -76.10 64.75 47.63
C ALA A 382 -76.55 63.58 46.74
N HIS A 383 -77.80 63.59 46.26
CA HIS A 383 -78.33 62.62 45.28
C HIS A 383 -77.80 62.89 43.87
N SER A 384 -77.66 64.16 43.48
CA SER A 384 -77.06 64.54 42.19
C SER A 384 -75.55 64.28 42.14
N ARG A 385 -74.84 64.45 43.27
CA ARG A 385 -73.43 64.10 43.42
C ARG A 385 -73.23 62.58 43.46
N SER A 386 -74.11 61.81 44.10
CA SER A 386 -74.04 60.34 44.05
C SER A 386 -74.41 59.79 42.68
N MET A 387 -75.42 60.36 41.99
CA MET A 387 -75.74 60.01 40.60
C MET A 387 -74.62 60.41 39.62
N ARG A 388 -74.00 61.59 39.77
CA ARG A 388 -72.84 61.96 38.95
C ARG A 388 -71.61 61.09 39.26
N ALA A 389 -71.39 60.69 40.51
CA ALA A 389 -70.32 59.73 40.85
C ALA A 389 -70.59 58.33 40.28
N ALA A 390 -71.84 57.86 40.33
CA ALA A 390 -72.26 56.59 39.73
C ALA A 390 -72.18 56.60 38.19
N LEU A 391 -72.53 57.72 37.55
CA LEU A 391 -72.42 57.88 36.09
C LEU A 391 -70.97 58.08 35.62
N ASN A 392 -70.11 58.73 36.41
CA ASN A 392 -68.71 58.93 36.05
C ASN A 392 -67.82 57.70 36.35
N SER A 393 -68.21 56.86 37.31
CA SER A 393 -67.61 55.52 37.54
C SER A 393 -67.88 54.57 36.37
N ASN A 394 -69.02 54.70 35.69
CA ASN A 394 -69.39 53.84 34.57
C ASN A 394 -68.75 54.26 33.22
N ASN A 395 -67.97 55.34 33.19
CA ASN A 395 -67.32 55.85 31.96
C ASN A 395 -65.83 55.49 31.85
N GLY A 396 -65.30 54.66 32.76
CA GLY A 396 -63.90 54.23 32.79
C GLY A 396 -63.55 53.00 31.93
N ASN A 397 -64.51 52.36 31.26
CA ASN A 397 -64.25 51.16 30.47
C ASN A 397 -64.10 51.42 28.97
N ASP A 398 -63.12 52.28 28.63
CA ASP A 398 -62.82 52.70 27.24
C ASP A 398 -62.07 51.62 26.42
N ASN A 399 -61.91 50.40 26.96
CA ASN A 399 -61.26 49.28 26.26
C ASN A 399 -62.26 48.42 25.45
N SER A 400 -63.55 48.52 25.75
CA SER A 400 -64.63 47.78 25.06
C SER A 400 -64.96 48.39 23.70
N ASN A 401 -64.82 49.71 23.57
CA ASN A 401 -65.19 50.45 22.34
C ASN A 401 -64.11 50.36 21.24
N LYS A 402 -62.85 50.05 21.59
CA LYS A 402 -61.78 49.75 20.62
C LYS A 402 -61.92 48.37 20.00
N LYS A 403 -62.38 47.36 20.76
CA LYS A 403 -62.68 46.01 20.21
C LYS A 403 -63.87 46.01 19.25
N ALA A 404 -64.89 46.83 19.51
CA ALA A 404 -66.05 46.98 18.61
C ALA A 404 -65.71 47.64 17.27
N ARG A 405 -64.76 48.58 17.23
CA ARG A 405 -64.27 49.22 15.99
C ARG A 405 -63.34 48.31 15.18
N SER A 406 -62.53 47.48 15.86
CA SER A 406 -61.67 46.46 15.23
C SER A 406 -62.46 45.35 14.51
N TRP A 407 -63.58 44.90 15.11
CA TRP A 407 -64.44 43.88 14.49
C TRP A 407 -65.14 44.39 13.21
N ARG A 408 -65.55 45.66 13.13
CA ARG A 408 -66.11 46.24 11.90
C ARG A 408 -65.09 46.40 10.77
N GLN A 409 -63.79 46.49 11.09
CA GLN A 409 -62.73 46.62 10.09
C GLN A 409 -62.26 45.25 9.54
N LYS A 410 -62.45 44.16 10.29
CA LYS A 410 -62.17 42.78 9.83
C LYS A 410 -63.26 42.21 8.93
N VAL A 411 -64.53 42.58 9.15
CA VAL A 411 -65.64 42.09 8.31
C VAL A 411 -65.61 42.70 6.90
N ASN A 412 -65.15 43.94 6.73
CA ASN A 412 -64.99 44.57 5.41
C ASN A 412 -63.76 44.11 4.61
N ARG A 413 -62.85 43.32 5.19
CA ARG A 413 -61.71 42.71 4.48
C ARG A 413 -61.97 41.27 4.02
N SER A 414 -63.10 40.67 4.43
CA SER A 414 -63.49 39.31 4.05
C SER A 414 -64.37 39.26 2.79
N ASN A 415 -64.75 40.40 2.20
CA ASN A 415 -65.71 40.46 1.08
C ASN A 415 -65.09 40.94 -0.23
N ASN A 416 -63.76 40.88 -0.37
CA ASN A 416 -63.06 41.17 -1.63
C ASN A 416 -61.93 40.16 -1.82
N GLY A 417 -62.28 39.00 -2.38
CA GLY A 417 -61.37 37.87 -2.56
C GLY A 417 -62.07 36.66 -3.16
N ASN A 418 -63.00 36.88 -4.08
CA ASN A 418 -63.51 35.85 -4.96
C ASN A 418 -63.41 36.38 -6.39
N ASP A 419 -62.22 36.30 -6.96
CA ASP A 419 -62.08 36.21 -8.40
C ASP A 419 -60.84 35.40 -8.77
N ASN A 420 -61.06 34.50 -9.70
CA ASN A 420 -60.08 33.75 -10.49
C ASN A 420 -59.58 32.39 -9.98
N SER A 421 -60.52 31.48 -9.75
CA SER A 421 -60.35 30.04 -10.00
C SER A 421 -60.51 29.72 -11.49
N ASN A 422 -59.51 30.04 -12.33
CA ASN A 422 -59.41 29.43 -13.65
C ASN A 422 -57.95 29.28 -14.11
N LYS A 423 -57.32 28.17 -13.72
CA LYS A 423 -56.23 27.48 -14.44
C LYS A 423 -56.03 26.09 -13.81
N LYS A 424 -56.97 25.20 -14.13
CA LYS A 424 -56.74 23.75 -14.06
C LYS A 424 -55.91 23.32 -15.28
N ALA A 425 -55.07 22.31 -15.02
CA ALA A 425 -54.68 21.26 -15.98
C ALA A 425 -53.65 21.60 -17.07
N SER A 426 -52.36 21.56 -16.70
CA SER A 426 -51.30 21.10 -17.62
C SER A 426 -49.96 20.92 -16.89
N SER A 427 -49.72 19.75 -16.28
CA SER A 427 -48.38 19.12 -16.19
C SER A 427 -48.40 17.82 -15.38
N TRP A 428 -49.09 16.80 -15.87
CA TRP A 428 -48.78 15.41 -15.51
C TRP A 428 -48.82 14.58 -16.80
N ARG A 429 -47.65 14.44 -17.45
CA ARG A 429 -47.21 13.29 -18.28
C ARG A 429 -45.82 13.58 -18.87
N GLN A 430 -45.02 12.52 -18.92
CA GLN A 430 -43.65 12.37 -19.47
C GLN A 430 -42.53 12.90 -18.53
N THR A 431 -41.50 12.13 -18.15
CA THR A 431 -40.87 11.00 -18.88
C THR A 431 -40.12 10.05 -17.94
N ARG A 432 -40.27 8.76 -18.24
CA ARG A 432 -39.47 7.60 -17.82
C ARG A 432 -38.12 7.61 -18.57
N THR A 433 -37.13 6.86 -18.08
CA THR A 433 -35.80 6.52 -18.69
C THR A 433 -34.82 7.70 -18.80
N ARG A 434 -33.71 7.70 -18.04
CA ARG A 434 -32.54 6.82 -18.15
C ARG A 434 -31.75 6.82 -16.86
#